data_AF-A0A353PVY6-F1
#
_entry.id   AF-A0A353PVY6-F1
#
_cell.length_a   1.000
_cell.length_b   1.000
_cell.length_c   1.000
_cell.angle_alpha   90.00
_cell.angle_beta   90.00
_cell.angle_gamma   90.00
#
_symmetry.space_group_name_H-M   'P 1'
#
loop_
_entity.id
_entity.type
_entity.pdbx_description
1 polymer ?
#
loop_
_entity_poly.entity_id
_entity_poly.type
_entity_poly.pdbx_seq_one_letter_code
_entity_poly.pdbx_strand_id
1 'polypeptide(L)' 'MVFPLQELVEYKGNIYEITCAASRRAFQLSKINDESLEENDGKVVSLAARQLFTNEVEYRIEE' A
#
# COMPACT_ATOMS: atom_id res chain seq x y z
N MET A 1 -13.10 2.79 0.04
CA MET A 1 -11.89 3.55 -0.41
C MET A 1 -11.73 3.57 -1.94
N VAL A 2 -11.11 4.62 -2.50
CA VAL A 2 -10.65 4.71 -3.90
C VAL A 2 -9.12 4.63 -3.95
N PHE A 3 -8.55 4.13 -5.05
CA PHE A 3 -7.09 4.07 -5.20
C PHE A 3 -6.47 5.49 -5.18
N PRO A 4 -5.32 5.70 -4.49
CA PRO A 4 -4.62 6.99 -4.40
C PRO A 4 -3.96 7.39 -5.74
N LEU A 5 -4.78 7.85 -6.69
CA LEU A 5 -4.31 8.19 -8.05
C LEU A 5 -3.47 9.46 -8.09
N GLN A 6 -3.74 10.44 -7.22
CA GLN A 6 -2.94 11.66 -7.16
C GLN A 6 -1.51 11.33 -6.74
N GLU A 7 -1.38 10.57 -5.67
CA GLU A 7 -0.09 10.16 -5.14
C GLU A 7 0.67 9.27 -6.13
N LEU A 8 -0.04 8.38 -6.85
CA LEU A 8 0.53 7.61 -7.95
C LEU A 8 1.13 8.49 -9.05
N VAL A 9 0.44 9.56 -9.44
CA VAL A 9 0.90 10.50 -10.48
C VAL A 9 2.07 11.37 -9.99
N GLU A 10 2.05 11.74 -8.71
CA GLU A 10 3.09 12.57 -8.09
C GLU A 10 4.35 11.78 -7.75
N TYR A 11 4.25 10.47 -7.52
CA TYR A 11 5.36 9.60 -7.13
C TYR A 11 6.52 9.64 -8.13
N LYS A 12 7.73 9.93 -7.63
CA LYS A 12 8.97 10.03 -8.43
C LYS A 12 9.96 8.89 -8.19
N GLY A 13 9.64 7.96 -7.29
CA GLY A 13 10.47 6.80 -7.01
C GLY A 13 10.31 5.68 -8.03
N ASN A 14 10.91 4.52 -7.74
CA ASN A 14 10.78 3.35 -8.61
C ASN A 14 9.38 2.74 -8.50
N ILE A 15 8.62 2.80 -9.60
CA ILE A 15 7.23 2.30 -9.64
C ILE A 15 7.15 0.79 -9.43
N TYR A 16 8.15 0.03 -9.90
CA TYR A 16 8.19 -1.41 -9.72
C TYR A 16 8.40 -1.77 -8.26
N GLU A 17 9.34 -1.10 -7.59
CA GLU A 17 9.64 -1.34 -6.17
C GLU A 17 8.44 -1.05 -5.27
N ILE A 18 7.79 0.10 -5.43
CA ILE A 18 6.62 0.44 -4.62
C ILE A 18 5.44 -0.49 -4.92
N THR A 19 5.31 -1.01 -6.15
CA THR A 19 4.30 -2.02 -6.50
C THR A 19 4.56 -3.35 -5.80
N CYS A 20 5.83 -3.79 -5.76
CA CYS A 20 6.23 -4.97 -5.00
C CYS A 20 5.97 -4.78 -3.50
N ALA A 21 6.32 -3.60 -2.96
CA ALA A 21 6.05 -3.25 -1.56
C ALA A 21 4.55 -3.26 -1.26
N ALA A 22 3.71 -2.66 -2.12
CA ALA A 22 2.26 -2.63 -1.97
C ALA A 22 1.65 -4.02 -1.99
N SER A 23 2.14 -4.90 -2.88
CA SER A 23 1.70 -6.29 -2.94
C SER A 23 2.03 -7.06 -1.65
N ARG A 24 3.26 -6.88 -1.12
CA ARG A 24 3.67 -7.48 0.16
C ARG A 24 2.86 -6.93 1.34
N ARG A 25 2.63 -5.62 1.38
CA ARG A 25 1.84 -4.98 2.44
C ARG A 25 0.37 -5.41 2.39
N ALA A 26 -0.21 -5.51 1.20
CA ALA A 26 -1.58 -6.00 1.03
C ALA A 26 -1.74 -7.44 1.53
N PHE A 27 -0.73 -8.29 1.30
CA PHE A 27 -0.69 -9.64 1.85
C PHE A 27 -0.64 -9.63 3.38
N GLN A 28 0.20 -8.79 3.99
CA GLN A 28 0.28 -8.64 5.45
C GLN A 28 -1.08 -8.22 6.05
N LEU A 29 -1.71 -7.19 5.50
CA LEU A 29 -3.03 -6.70 5.92
C LEU A 29 -4.10 -7.80 5.83
N SER A 30 -4.09 -8.57 4.73
CA SER A 30 -5.01 -9.69 4.53
C SER A 30 -4.79 -10.83 5.52
N LYS A 31 -3.55 -11.01 6.00
CA LYS A 31 -3.21 -12.11 6.93
C LYS A 31 -3.54 -11.80 8.37
N ILE A 32 -3.43 -10.54 8.78
CA ILE A 32 -3.66 -10.14 10.16
C ILE A 32 -5.12 -9.75 10.44
N ASN A 33 -6.00 -9.79 9.43
CA ASN A 33 -7.38 -9.30 9.51
C ASN A 33 -7.45 -7.92 10.18
N ASP A 34 -6.62 -6.99 9.67
CA ASP A 34 -6.52 -5.64 10.22
C ASP A 34 -7.89 -4.93 10.19
N GLU A 35 -8.30 -4.29 11.29
CA GLU A 35 -9.59 -3.58 11.38
C GLU A 35 -9.70 -2.48 10.32
N SER A 36 -8.58 -1.84 9.96
CA SER A 36 -8.54 -0.84 8.89
C SER A 36 -8.96 -1.40 7.54
N LEU A 37 -8.91 -2.72 7.32
CA LEU A 37 -9.37 -3.34 6.10
C LEU A 37 -10.90 -3.28 5.98
N GLU A 38 -11.65 -3.52 7.07
CA GLU A 38 -13.11 -3.43 7.07
C GLU A 38 -13.58 -1.99 6.86
N GLU A 39 -12.91 -1.02 7.51
CA GLU A 39 -13.17 0.42 7.32
C GLU A 39 -12.96 0.88 5.87
N ASN A 40 -12.15 0.14 5.10
CA ASN A 40 -11.85 0.43 3.71
C ASN A 40 -12.59 -0.47 2.71
N ASP A 41 -13.70 -1.09 3.13
CA ASP A 41 -14.54 -2.01 2.34
C ASP A 41 -13.78 -3.22 1.78
N GLY A 42 -12.78 -3.73 2.49
CA GLY A 42 -11.97 -4.85 2.03
C GLY A 42 -11.04 -4.53 0.85
N LYS A 43 -10.86 -3.26 0.47
CA LYS A 43 -10.00 -2.84 -0.66
C LYS A 43 -8.52 -2.82 -0.28
N VAL A 44 -7.99 -4.00 0.02
CA VAL A 44 -6.66 -4.20 0.63
C VAL A 44 -5.51 -3.60 -0.18
N VAL A 45 -5.59 -3.67 -1.52
CA VAL A 45 -4.54 -3.14 -2.41
C VAL A 45 -4.52 -1.61 -2.38
N SER A 46 -5.68 -0.97 -2.42
CA SER A 46 -5.78 0.50 -2.35
C SER A 46 -5.28 1.02 -1.00
N LEU A 47 -5.61 0.29 0.08
CA LEU A 47 -5.16 0.63 1.43
C LEU A 47 -3.64 0.51 1.56
N ALA A 48 -3.07 -0.62 1.12
CA ALA A 48 -1.62 -0.84 1.12
C ALA A 48 -0.88 0.20 0.28
N ALA A 49 -1.40 0.53 -0.91
CA ALA A 49 -0.81 1.54 -1.77
C ALA A 49 -0.83 2.93 -1.10
N ARG A 50 -1.96 3.32 -0.48
CA ARG A 50 -2.05 4.59 0.26
C ARG A 50 -1.00 4.64 1.36
N GLN A 51 -0.90 3.60 2.19
CA GLN A 51 0.05 3.56 3.30
C GLN A 51 1.50 3.79 2.84
N LEU A 52 1.87 3.26 1.69
CA LEU A 52 3.21 3.44 1.12
C LEU A 52 3.39 4.84 0.50
N PHE A 53 2.42 5.32 -0.29
CA PHE A 53 2.49 6.63 -0.91
C PHE A 53 2.52 7.78 0.12
N THR A 54 1.83 7.62 1.25
CA THR A 54 1.79 8.61 2.32
C THR A 54 2.88 8.39 3.38
N ASN A 55 3.80 7.45 3.18
CA ASN A 55 4.84 7.05 4.15
C ASN A 55 4.29 6.67 5.54
N GLU A 56 3.04 6.19 5.62
CA GLU A 56 2.50 5.55 6.84
C GLU A 56 3.22 4.21 7.09
N VAL A 57 3.67 3.57 6.01
CA VAL A 57 4.52 2.39 6.00
C VAL A 57 5.67 2.64 5.04
N GLU A 58 6.89 2.36 5.46
CA GLU A 58 8.08 2.44 4.61
C GLU A 58 8.54 1.03 4.20
N TYR A 59 9.27 0.94 3.09
CA TYR A 59 9.86 -0.30 2.62
C TYR A 59 11.35 -0.13 2.32
N ARG A 60 12.11 -1.22 2.47
CA ARG A 60 13.49 -1.33 2.02
C ARG A 60 13.73 -2.68 1.37
N ILE A 61 14.70 -2.74 0.47
CA ILE A 61 15.23 -4.02 -0.01
C ILE A 61 16.07 -4.61 1.12
N GLU A 62 15.90 -5.91 1.38
CA GLU A 62 16.71 -6.66 2.35
C GLU A 62 18.14 -6.79 1.79
N GLU A 63 19.14 -6.52 2.64
CA GLU A 63 20.56 -6.72 2.35
C GLU A 63 21.02 -8.11 2.78
#